data_AF-A0A1V6FL06-F1
#
_entry.id   AF-A0A1V6FL06-F1
#
_cell.length_a   1.000
_cell.length_b   1.000
_cell.length_c   1.000
_cell.angle_alpha   90.00
_cell.angle_beta   90.00
_cell.angle_gamma   90.00
#
_symmetry.space_group_name_H-M   'P 1'
#
loop_
_entity.id
_entity.type
_entity.pdbx_description
1 polymer ?
#
loop_
_entity_poly.entity_id
_entity_poly.type
_entity_poly.pdbx_seq_one_letter_code
_entity_poly.pdbx_strand_id
1 'polypeptide(L)' 'MNIKVIKNDAELDAAMERLEALALANPEPTGDVADEIELLSLVISDYENKHYPIEAPTPVAAIKFAM' A
#
# COMPACT_ATOMS: atom_id res chain seq x y z
N MET A 1 -9.08 0.59 -17.51
CA MET A 1 -7.93 0.24 -16.66
C MET A 1 -6.65 0.85 -17.20
N ASN A 2 -5.95 1.67 -16.43
CA ASN A 2 -4.58 2.12 -16.74
C ASN A 2 -3.83 2.26 -15.41
N ILE A 3 -3.61 1.13 -14.74
CA ILE A 3 -2.82 1.11 -13.50
C ILE A 3 -1.37 1.30 -13.91
N LYS A 4 -0.71 2.29 -13.30
CA LYS A 4 0.68 2.64 -13.56
C LYS A 4 1.50 2.32 -12.33
N VAL A 5 2.77 1.99 -12.56
CA VAL A 5 3.75 1.87 -11.48
C VAL A 5 3.93 3.23 -10.83
N ILE A 6 3.87 3.26 -9.50
CA ILE A 6 4.09 4.45 -8.68
C ILE A 6 5.57 4.82 -8.74
N LYS A 7 5.88 6.08 -9.05
CA LYS A 7 7.25 6.58 -9.21
C LYS A 7 7.63 7.69 -8.24
N ASN A 8 6.67 8.24 -7.52
CA ASN A 8 6.86 9.34 -6.58
C ASN A 8 5.77 9.31 -5.50
N ASP A 9 5.99 10.05 -4.41
CA ASP A 9 5.08 10.05 -3.26
C ASP A 9 3.70 10.63 -3.59
N ALA A 10 3.58 11.57 -4.54
CA ALA A 10 2.27 12.09 -4.95
C ALA A 10 1.43 11.03 -5.68
N GLU A 11 2.06 10.15 -6.45
CA GLU A 11 1.41 8.99 -7.06
C GLU A 11 1.06 7.92 -6.02
N LEU A 12 1.87 7.79 -4.95
CA LEU A 12 1.57 6.91 -3.83
C LEU A 12 0.31 7.39 -3.09
N ASP A 13 0.26 8.66 -2.71
CA ASP A 13 -0.89 9.26 -2.02
C ASP A 13 -2.16 9.12 -2.85
N ALA A 14 -2.10 9.43 -4.15
CA ALA A 14 -3.25 9.28 -5.04
C ALA A 14 -3.71 7.81 -5.19
N ALA A 15 -2.78 6.85 -5.19
CA ALA A 15 -3.10 5.43 -5.22
C ALA A 15 -3.75 4.97 -3.91
N MET A 16 -3.27 5.47 -2.76
CA MET A 16 -3.83 5.19 -1.45
C MET A 16 -5.24 5.75 -1.29
N GLU A 17 -5.48 7.01 -1.66
CA GLU A 17 -6.82 7.61 -1.63
C GLU A 17 -7.81 6.82 -2.50
N ARG A 18 -7.35 6.37 -3.67
CA ARG A 18 -8.18 5.54 -4.57
C ARG A 18 -8.48 4.17 -3.97
N LEU A 19 -7.48 3.51 -3.37
CA LEU A 19 -7.66 2.24 -2.68
C LEU A 19 -8.67 2.37 -1.52
N GLU A 20 -8.56 3.44 -0.73
CA GLU A 20 -9.48 3.73 0.37
C GLU A 20 -10.90 4.00 -0.12
N ALA A 21 -11.07 4.80 -1.17
CA ALA A 21 -12.37 5.06 -1.77
C ALA A 21 -13.03 3.77 -2.31
N LEU A 22 -12.25 2.89 -2.94
CA LEU A 22 -12.73 1.60 -3.42
C LEU A 22 -13.06 0.65 -2.27
N ALA A 23 -12.25 0.61 -1.21
CA ALA A 23 -12.53 -0.21 -0.03
C ALA A 23 -13.80 0.27 0.71
N LEU A 24 -14.02 1.59 0.80
CA LEU A 24 -15.20 2.17 1.43
C LEU A 24 -16.48 1.87 0.66
N ALA A 25 -16.40 1.70 -0.66
CA ALA A 25 -17.53 1.28 -1.49
C ALA A 25 -17.99 -0.17 -1.19
N ASN A 26 -17.25 -0.90 -0.35
CA ASN A 26 -17.50 -2.29 0.05
C ASN A 26 -17.86 -3.21 -1.12
N PRO A 27 -16.99 -3.30 -2.14
CA PRO A 27 -17.25 -4.06 -3.35
C PRO A 27 -17.31 -5.56 -3.04
N GLU A 28 -17.97 -6.30 -3.92
CA GLU A 28 -17.94 -7.76 -3.84
C GLU A 28 -16.49 -8.26 -3.97
N PRO A 29 -16.14 -9.35 -3.27
CA PRO A 29 -14.78 -9.92 -3.29
C PRO A 29 -14.38 -10.54 -4.64
N THR A 30 -15.22 -10.40 -5.67
CA THR A 30 -15.01 -10.93 -7.02
C THR A 30 -15.50 -9.89 -8.03
N GLY A 31 -14.73 -9.69 -9.11
CA GLY A 31 -15.07 -8.78 -10.21
C GLY A 31 -14.01 -7.71 -10.43
N ASP A 32 -14.18 -6.88 -11.47
CA ASP A 32 -13.17 -5.91 -11.90
C ASP A 32 -12.70 -4.95 -10.80
N VAL A 33 -13.56 -4.65 -9.82
CA VAL A 33 -13.23 -3.77 -8.69
C VAL A 33 -12.30 -4.46 -7.68
N ALA A 34 -12.51 -5.76 -7.43
CA ALA A 34 -11.64 -6.54 -6.57
C ALA A 34 -10.24 -6.67 -7.20
N ASP A 35 -10.20 -6.93 -8.52
CA ASP A 35 -8.94 -6.96 -9.28
C ASP A 35 -8.22 -5.60 -9.24
N GLU A 36 -8.95 -4.48 -9.30
CA GLU A 36 -8.37 -3.14 -9.18
C GLU A 36 -7.78 -2.89 -7.78
N ILE A 37 -8.46 -3.30 -6.71
CA ILE A 37 -7.98 -3.20 -5.32
C ILE A 37 -6.71 -4.03 -5.14
N GLU A 38 -6.71 -5.28 -5.61
CA GLU A 38 -5.55 -6.17 -5.50
C GLU A 38 -4.33 -5.59 -6.22
N LEU A 39 -4.54 -5.09 -7.44
CA LEU A 39 -3.46 -4.55 -8.26
C LEU A 39 -2.93 -3.21 -7.72
N LEU A 40 -3.81 -2.35 -7.17
CA LEU A 40 -3.40 -1.14 -6.44
C LEU A 40 -2.57 -1.47 -5.20
N SER A 41 -3.00 -2.45 -4.41
CA SER A 41 -2.26 -2.91 -3.23
C SER A 41 -0.87 -3.43 -3.61
N LEU A 42 -0.76 -4.18 -4.71
CA LEU A 42 0.52 -4.69 -5.20
C LEU A 42 1.50 -3.58 -5.58
N VAL A 43 1.05 -2.56 -6.32
CA VAL A 43 1.94 -1.46 -6.75
C VAL A 43 2.34 -0.54 -5.59
N ILE A 44 1.43 -0.31 -4.64
CA ILE A 44 1.72 0.44 -3.41
C ILE A 44 2.79 -0.29 -2.61
N SER A 45 2.58 -1.59 -2.37
CA SER A 45 3.53 -2.42 -1.62
C SER A 45 4.92 -2.48 -2.28
N ASP A 46 4.99 -2.60 -3.61
CA ASP A 46 6.27 -2.59 -4.33
C ASP A 46 7.00 -1.25 -4.19
N TYR A 47 6.27 -0.12 -4.23
CA TYR A 47 6.87 1.20 -4.01
C TYR A 47 7.35 1.40 -2.59
N GLU A 48 6.53 1.04 -1.59
CA GLU A 48 6.88 1.12 -0.17
C GLU A 48 8.09 0.27 0.17
N ASN A 49 8.17 -0.97 -0.31
CA ASN A 49 9.34 -1.82 -0.08
C ASN A 49 10.64 -1.22 -0.65
N LYS A 50 10.56 -0.44 -1.73
CA LYS A 50 11.71 0.20 -2.37
C LYS A 50 12.12 1.52 -1.69
N HIS A 51 11.16 2.32 -1.22
CA HIS A 51 11.41 3.66 -0.68
C HIS A 51 11.41 3.71 0.85
N TYR A 52 10.65 2.85 1.49
CA TYR A 52 10.45 2.77 2.94
C TYR A 52 10.74 1.35 3.45
N PRO A 53 11.99 0.86 3.31
CA PRO A 53 12.34 -0.46 3.82
C PRO A 53 12.14 -0.50 5.34
N ILE A 54 11.41 -1.51 5.82
CA ILE A 54 11.27 -1.78 7.25
C ILE A 54 12.61 -2.34 7.75
N GLU A 55 13.49 -1.46 8.24
CA GLU A 55 14.69 -1.89 8.93
C GLU A 55 14.29 -2.62 10.21
N ALA A 56 14.88 -3.81 10.44
CA ALA A 56 14.67 -4.53 11.67
C ALA A 56 15.08 -3.62 12.85
N PRO A 57 14.22 -3.49 13.89
CA PRO A 57 14.56 -2.66 15.02
C PRO A 57 15.87 -3.17 15.63
N THR A 58 16.80 -2.26 15.90
CA THR A 58 18.00 -2.62 16.65
C THR A 58 17.58 -3.23 18.00
N PRO A 59 18.36 -4.18 18.57
CA PRO A 59 18.01 -4.82 19.85
C PRO A 59 17.69 -3.81 20.97
N VAL A 60 18.33 -2.63 20.93
CA VAL A 60 18.07 -1.52 21.86
C VAL A 60 16.71 -0.87 21.63
N ALA A 61 16.27 -0.71 20.38
CA ALA A 61 14.94 -0.20 20.04
C ALA A 61 13.83 -1.20 20.42
N ALA A 62 14.07 -2.51 20.25
CA ALA A 62 13.13 -3.56 20.64
C ALA A 62 12.85 -3.57 22.15
N ILE A 63 13.86 -3.31 23.00
CA ILE A 63 13.68 -3.20 24.45
C ILE A 63 12.80 -2.00 24.83
N LYS A 64 12.88 -0.88 24.09
CA LYS A 64 12.07 0.31 24.35
C LYS A 64 10.60 0.16 23.95
N PHE A 65 10.27 -0.74 23.02
CA PHE A 65 8.88 -1.04 22.64
C PHE A 65 8.19 -2.03 23.58
N ALA A 66 8.95 -2.78 24.38
CA ALA A 66 8.43 -3.78 25.31
C ALA A 66 8.07 -3.20 26.70
N MET A 67 8.43 -1.95 26.99
CA MET A 67 8.12 -1.22 28.23
C MET A 67 7.11 -0.13 27.96
#